data_AF-A0A9W8GZ33-F1
#
_entry.id   AF-A0A9W8GZ33-F1
#
_cell.length_a   1.000
_cell.length_b   1.000
_cell.length_c   1.000
_cell.angle_alpha   90.00
_cell.angle_beta   90.00
_cell.angle_gamma   90.00
#
_symmetry.space_group_name_H-M   'P 1'
#
loop_
_entity.id
_entity.type
_entity.pdbx_description
1 polymer ?
#
loop_
_entity_poly.entity_id
_entity_poly.type
_entity_poly.pdbx_seq_one_letter_code
_entity_poly.pdbx_strand_id
1 'polypeptide(L)'
;MDEQYRQWRRRIIDNGQGTGPSRLTYEDFKAAVMQGDDGGRLLNYVNTNVIFQAGVDFESRPMVVVSACGLPSPSDVDYERLLNLIIFRLDQFVESDYTVVMLTSGAQHNPSWTWLTKAYRRLDRKYRKNVKRVYVVHPSTWSKVVFQIFGKIAR
;
A
#
# COMPACT_ATOMS: atom_id res chain seq x y z
N MET A 1 -15.59 -13.36 -21.23
CA MET A 1 -14.73 -12.20 -20.88
C MET A 1 -15.65 -11.02 -20.65
N ASP A 2 -15.92 -10.69 -19.39
CA ASP A 2 -17.04 -9.83 -18.99
C ASP A 2 -16.84 -8.34 -19.27
N GLU A 3 -17.93 -7.63 -19.54
CA GLU A 3 -17.95 -6.20 -19.93
C GLU A 3 -17.33 -5.32 -18.83
N GLN A 4 -17.52 -5.68 -17.55
CA GLN A 4 -17.05 -4.92 -16.39
C GLN A 4 -15.51 -4.91 -16.25
N TYR A 5 -14.85 -6.05 -16.49
CA TYR A 5 -13.39 -6.14 -16.56
C TYR A 5 -12.85 -5.41 -17.80
N ARG A 6 -13.54 -5.51 -18.94
CA ARG A 6 -13.16 -4.81 -20.17
C ARG A 6 -13.28 -3.28 -20.04
N GLN A 7 -14.23 -2.78 -19.24
CA GLN A 7 -14.39 -1.35 -18.95
C GLN A 7 -13.33 -0.84 -17.96
N TRP A 8 -13.07 -1.59 -16.88
CA TRP A 8 -12.00 -1.28 -15.91
C TRP A 8 -10.62 -1.27 -16.61
N ARG A 9 -10.34 -2.28 -17.44
CA ARG A 9 -9.09 -2.41 -18.18
C ARG A 9 -8.93 -1.34 -19.28
N ARG A 10 -9.99 -1.02 -20.04
CA ARG A 10 -9.98 0.08 -21.02
C ARG A 10 -9.67 1.44 -20.37
N ARG A 11 -10.21 1.70 -19.17
CA ARG A 11 -9.95 2.94 -18.43
C ARG A 11 -8.51 3.09 -17.96
N ILE A 12 -7.86 1.99 -17.59
CA ILE A 12 -6.51 1.99 -17.00
C ILE A 12 -5.40 1.83 -18.06
N ILE A 13 -5.58 0.92 -19.03
CA ILE A 13 -4.51 0.54 -19.97
C ILE A 13 -4.55 1.34 -21.27
N ASP A 14 -5.73 1.53 -21.89
CA ASP A 14 -5.84 2.17 -23.20
C ASP A 14 -5.76 3.71 -23.13
N ASN A 15 -5.95 4.30 -21.94
CA ASN A 15 -5.69 5.72 -21.65
C ASN A 15 -4.23 5.99 -21.19
N GLY A 16 -3.30 5.06 -21.41
CA GLY A 16 -1.85 5.36 -21.36
C GLY A 16 -1.12 5.08 -20.04
N GLN A 17 -1.47 4.03 -19.30
CA GLN A 17 -0.61 3.50 -18.24
C GLN A 17 -0.30 2.02 -18.52
N GLY A 18 0.72 1.77 -19.34
CA GLY A 18 1.20 0.43 -19.66
C GLY A 18 2.56 0.13 -19.03
N THR A 19 2.58 -0.62 -17.92
CA THR A 19 3.53 -1.71 -17.62
C THR A 19 2.91 -2.63 -16.57
N GLY A 20 2.34 -3.78 -16.96
CA GLY A 20 1.53 -4.60 -16.03
C GLY A 20 2.27 -5.22 -14.85
N PRO A 21 1.55 -5.95 -13.97
CA PRO A 21 2.17 -7.12 -13.35
C PRO A 21 1.37 -8.41 -13.56
N SER A 22 2.12 -9.50 -13.65
CA SER A 22 1.70 -10.91 -13.53
C SER A 22 1.22 -11.27 -12.11
N ARG A 23 0.65 -10.29 -11.37
CA ARG A 23 0.38 -10.31 -9.93
C ARG A 23 -0.96 -9.61 -9.67
N LEU A 24 -1.82 -10.31 -8.91
CA LEU A 24 -3.21 -10.00 -8.54
C LEU A 24 -4.23 -10.04 -9.71
N THR A 25 -5.12 -11.01 -9.63
CA THR A 25 -6.18 -11.37 -10.59
C THR A 25 -7.53 -10.74 -10.23
N TYR A 26 -8.50 -10.82 -11.14
CA TYR A 26 -9.91 -10.47 -10.88
C TYR A 26 -10.46 -11.19 -9.64
N GLU A 27 -10.06 -12.45 -9.42
CA GLU A 27 -10.45 -13.22 -8.25
C GLU A 27 -9.76 -12.73 -6.98
N ASP A 28 -8.52 -12.20 -7.04
CA ASP A 28 -7.85 -11.60 -5.88
C ASP A 28 -8.49 -10.27 -5.48
N PHE A 29 -8.90 -9.45 -6.45
CA PHE A 29 -9.71 -8.25 -6.23
C PHE A 29 -11.08 -8.61 -5.64
N LYS A 30 -11.76 -9.60 -6.23
CA LYS A 30 -13.05 -10.09 -5.74
C LYS A 30 -12.92 -10.69 -4.35
N ALA A 31 -11.87 -11.45 -4.04
CA ALA A 31 -11.60 -12.00 -2.71
C ALA A 31 -11.29 -10.93 -1.66
N ALA A 32 -10.52 -9.89 -1.99
CA ALA A 32 -10.25 -8.77 -1.07
C ALA A 32 -11.53 -8.01 -0.68
N VAL A 33 -12.50 -7.92 -1.61
CA VAL A 33 -13.83 -7.34 -1.38
C VAL A 33 -14.79 -8.34 -0.72
N MET A 34 -14.71 -9.64 -1.04
CA MET A 34 -15.69 -10.67 -0.63
C MET A 34 -15.36 -11.41 0.68
N GLN A 35 -14.11 -11.42 1.17
CA GLN A 35 -13.77 -12.09 2.45
C GLN A 35 -14.10 -11.25 3.70
N GLY A 36 -14.79 -10.12 3.55
CA GLY A 36 -15.42 -9.41 4.65
C GLY A 36 -16.52 -8.53 4.09
N ASP A 37 -17.77 -8.93 4.30
CA ASP A 37 -18.93 -8.11 3.95
C ASP A 37 -19.14 -7.01 5.01
N ASP A 38 -18.18 -6.10 5.09
CA ASP A 38 -18.29 -4.89 5.92
C ASP A 38 -18.89 -3.72 5.14
N GLY A 39 -19.46 -3.97 3.96
CA GLY A 39 -19.98 -2.92 3.07
C GLY A 39 -18.92 -1.92 2.59
N GLY A 40 -17.62 -2.29 2.58
CA GLY A 40 -16.53 -1.42 2.15
C GLY A 40 -15.98 -0.48 3.22
N ARG A 41 -16.39 -0.65 4.48
CA ARG A 41 -15.94 0.17 5.62
C ARG A 41 -14.41 0.17 5.76
N LEU A 42 -13.78 -1.00 5.70
CA LEU A 42 -12.33 -1.12 5.83
C LEU A 42 -11.59 -0.47 4.65
N LEU A 43 -12.11 -0.59 3.43
CA LEU A 43 -11.53 0.11 2.27
C LEU A 43 -11.60 1.63 2.46
N ASN A 44 -12.75 2.14 2.90
CA ASN A 44 -12.91 3.57 3.20
C ASN A 44 -11.95 4.02 4.31
N TYR A 45 -11.79 3.18 5.35
CA TYR A 45 -10.85 3.43 6.42
C TYR A 45 -9.40 3.50 5.91
N VAL A 46 -8.97 2.57 5.05
CA VAL A 46 -7.62 2.59 4.45
C VAL A 46 -7.39 3.87 3.64
N ASN A 47 -8.37 4.27 2.83
CA ASN A 47 -8.29 5.49 2.01
C ASN A 47 -8.24 6.78 2.83
N THR A 48 -8.85 6.77 4.02
CA THR A 48 -9.01 7.96 4.86
C THR A 48 -8.00 8.04 5.99
N ASN A 49 -7.40 6.92 6.42
CA ASN A 49 -6.57 6.88 7.62
C ASN A 49 -5.18 6.27 7.39
N VAL A 50 -4.99 5.45 6.34
CA VAL A 50 -3.75 4.67 6.17
C VAL A 50 -2.93 5.17 4.98
N ILE A 51 -3.53 5.31 3.79
CA ILE A 51 -2.81 5.67 2.55
C ILE A 51 -3.41 6.91 1.90
N PHE A 52 -2.61 7.97 1.79
CA PHE A 52 -3.02 9.26 1.25
C PHE A 52 -2.15 9.69 0.08
N GLN A 53 -2.73 10.48 -0.83
CA GLN A 53 -1.97 11.21 -1.84
C GLN A 53 -1.69 12.62 -1.31
N ALA A 54 -0.42 13.02 -1.28
CA ALA A 54 0.02 14.31 -0.74
C ALA A 54 0.60 15.27 -1.78
N GLY A 55 0.27 15.06 -3.07
CA GLY A 55 0.76 15.87 -4.17
C GLY A 55 2.02 15.29 -4.81
N VAL A 56 2.98 16.15 -5.13
CA VAL A 56 4.24 15.78 -5.79
C VAL A 56 5.45 16.36 -5.05
N ASP A 57 6.59 15.70 -5.19
CA ASP A 57 7.86 16.19 -4.63
C ASP A 57 8.56 17.21 -5.56
N PHE A 58 9.74 17.66 -5.16
CA PHE A 58 10.55 18.63 -5.93
C PHE A 58 10.95 18.15 -7.34
N GLU A 59 10.90 16.84 -7.60
CA GLU A 59 11.16 16.24 -8.92
C GLU A 59 9.85 15.89 -9.65
N SER A 60 8.73 16.44 -9.20
CA SER A 60 7.38 16.16 -9.75
C SER A 60 6.95 14.70 -9.64
N ARG A 61 7.53 13.93 -8.71
CA ARG A 61 7.12 12.55 -8.46
C ARG A 61 5.92 12.52 -7.52
N PRO A 62 4.91 11.67 -7.76
CA PRO A 62 3.81 11.48 -6.83
C PRO A 62 4.29 11.16 -5.42
N MET A 63 3.69 11.82 -4.43
CA MET A 63 3.95 11.58 -3.02
C MET A 63 2.80 10.79 -2.40
N VAL A 64 3.15 9.63 -1.83
CA VAL A 64 2.22 8.77 -1.10
C VAL A 64 2.56 8.82 0.38
N VAL A 65 1.57 9.15 1.20
CA VAL A 65 1.70 9.10 2.65
C VAL A 65 1.21 7.76 3.15
N VAL A 66 2.02 7.08 3.94
CA VAL A 66 1.67 5.87 4.70
C VAL A 66 1.63 6.24 6.17
N SER A 67 0.44 6.22 6.76
CA SER A 67 0.22 6.51 8.16
C SER A 67 0.25 5.22 8.96
N ALA A 68 1.34 4.96 9.67
CA ALA A 68 1.42 3.83 10.60
C ALA A 68 0.56 4.08 11.86
N CYS A 69 0.29 5.33 12.20
CA CYS A 69 -0.59 5.68 13.32
C CYS A 69 -2.07 5.51 13.03
N GLY A 70 -2.46 5.47 11.75
CA GLY A 70 -3.81 5.13 11.33
C GLY A 70 -4.07 3.63 11.18
N LEU A 71 -3.17 2.75 11.64
CA LEU A 71 -3.41 1.30 11.59
C LEU A 71 -4.47 0.90 12.65
N PRO A 72 -5.52 0.15 12.24
CA PRO A 72 -6.57 -0.28 13.15
C PRO A 72 -6.04 -1.32 14.15
N SER A 73 -6.80 -1.65 15.20
CA SER A 73 -6.38 -2.72 16.11
C SER A 73 -6.38 -4.09 15.40
N PRO A 74 -5.36 -4.95 15.62
CA PRO A 74 -5.36 -6.34 15.12
C PRO A 74 -6.49 -7.21 15.68
N SER A 75 -7.11 -6.80 16.79
CA SER A 75 -8.28 -7.51 17.35
C SER A 75 -9.55 -7.27 16.54
N ASP A 76 -9.63 -6.13 15.84
CA ASP A 76 -10.89 -5.63 15.27
C ASP A 76 -10.95 -5.84 13.76
N VAL A 77 -9.80 -6.05 13.12
CA VAL A 77 -9.64 -6.11 11.68
C VAL A 77 -8.79 -7.30 11.28
N ASP A 78 -9.22 -8.00 10.23
CA ASP A 78 -8.36 -8.98 9.56
C ASP A 78 -7.20 -8.27 8.85
N TYR A 79 -6.00 -8.46 9.39
CA TYR A 79 -4.76 -7.86 8.91
C TYR A 79 -4.29 -8.41 7.55
N GLU A 80 -4.78 -9.58 7.11
CA GLU A 80 -4.54 -10.08 5.76
C GLU A 80 -5.39 -9.32 4.75
N ARG A 81 -6.67 -9.11 5.07
CA ARG A 81 -7.56 -8.27 4.27
C ARG A 81 -7.08 -6.82 4.22
N LEU A 82 -6.62 -6.28 5.36
CA LEU A 82 -6.00 -4.95 5.42
C LEU A 82 -4.80 -4.84 4.48
N LEU A 83 -3.90 -5.83 4.49
CA LEU A 83 -2.73 -5.85 3.61
C LEU A 83 -3.13 -5.87 2.13
N ASN A 84 -4.16 -6.65 1.75
CA ASN A 84 -4.68 -6.66 0.39
C ASN A 84 -5.18 -5.27 -0.04
N LEU A 85 -5.93 -4.59 0.82
CA LEU A 85 -6.46 -3.25 0.53
C LEU A 85 -5.35 -2.19 0.46
N ILE A 86 -4.32 -2.29 1.31
CA ILE A 86 -3.14 -1.42 1.24
C ILE A 86 -2.42 -1.62 -0.09
N ILE A 87 -2.16 -2.87 -0.49
CA ILE A 87 -1.49 -3.17 -1.77
C ILE A 87 -2.32 -2.66 -2.94
N PHE A 88 -3.64 -2.91 -2.94
CA PHE A 88 -4.56 -2.40 -3.95
C PHE A 88 -4.54 -0.88 -4.06
N ARG A 89 -4.46 -0.17 -2.92
CA ARG A 89 -4.38 1.29 -2.91
C ARG A 89 -3.01 1.77 -3.41
N LEU A 90 -1.92 1.10 -3.02
CA LEU A 90 -0.57 1.41 -3.48
C LEU A 90 -0.40 1.19 -5.00
N ASP A 91 -1.09 0.20 -5.57
CA ASP A 91 -1.03 -0.11 -7.00
C ASP A 91 -1.32 1.07 -7.92
N GLN A 92 -2.08 2.04 -7.42
CA GLN A 92 -2.42 3.27 -8.14
C GLN A 92 -1.26 4.27 -8.27
N PHE A 93 -0.16 4.05 -7.52
CA PHE A 93 0.97 4.98 -7.44
C PHE A 93 2.30 4.36 -7.88
N VAL A 94 2.41 3.03 -7.89
CA VAL A 94 3.70 2.34 -8.05
C VAL A 94 4.14 2.09 -9.50
N GLU A 95 3.34 2.48 -10.49
CA GLU A 95 3.68 2.32 -11.91
C GLU A 95 4.81 3.26 -12.35
N SER A 96 5.04 4.37 -11.63
CA SER A 96 6.11 5.33 -11.90
C SER A 96 6.92 5.62 -10.65
N ASP A 97 8.02 6.34 -10.82
CA ASP A 97 8.87 6.78 -9.71
C ASP A 97 8.07 7.63 -8.73
N TYR A 98 8.12 7.27 -7.45
CA TYR A 98 7.31 7.89 -6.41
C TYR A 98 8.10 8.08 -5.11
N THR A 99 7.59 8.97 -4.27
CA THR A 99 8.14 9.28 -2.95
C THR A 99 7.17 8.83 -1.87
N VAL A 100 7.70 8.18 -0.84
CA VAL A 100 6.91 7.74 0.32
C VAL A 100 7.17 8.67 1.50
N VAL A 101 6.11 9.09 2.17
CA VAL A 101 6.17 9.77 3.47
C VAL A 101 5.53 8.87 4.52
N MET A 102 6.29 8.46 5.52
CA MET A 102 5.79 7.60 6.59
C MET A 102 5.58 8.41 7.87
N LEU A 103 4.34 8.44 8.34
CA LEU A 103 3.98 9.02 9.64
C LEU A 103 3.99 7.90 10.67
N THR A 104 4.90 7.97 11.65
CA THR A 104 5.11 6.84 12.58
C THR A 104 4.95 7.19 14.04
N SER A 105 4.82 8.47 14.39
CA SER A 105 4.49 8.90 15.75
C SER A 105 3.03 8.62 16.08
N GLY A 106 2.77 8.24 17.33
CA GLY A 106 1.42 7.92 17.81
C GLY A 106 0.87 6.58 17.30
N ALA A 107 1.71 5.74 16.69
CA ALA A 107 1.29 4.40 16.30
C ALA A 107 1.04 3.51 17.52
N GLN A 108 -0.25 3.27 17.80
CA GLN A 108 -0.71 2.45 18.92
C GLN A 108 -0.66 0.96 18.58
N HIS A 109 -0.96 0.61 17.32
CA HIS A 109 -1.12 -0.76 16.86
C HIS A 109 -0.02 -1.16 15.87
N ASN A 110 1.23 -1.10 16.32
CA ASN A 110 2.37 -1.47 15.48
C ASN A 110 2.25 -2.94 15.02
N PRO A 111 2.33 -3.22 13.71
CA PRO A 111 2.25 -4.60 13.21
C PRO A 111 3.36 -5.49 13.76
N SER A 112 3.07 -6.78 13.88
CA SER A 112 4.04 -7.79 14.28
C SER A 112 5.16 -7.96 13.24
N TRP A 113 6.33 -8.41 13.67
CA TRP A 113 7.45 -8.73 12.77
C TRP A 113 7.08 -9.75 11.70
N THR A 114 6.29 -10.76 12.06
CA THR A 114 5.79 -11.77 11.12
C THR A 114 4.91 -11.14 10.03
N TRP A 115 4.03 -10.22 10.41
CA TRP A 115 3.19 -9.51 9.45
C TRP A 115 4.02 -8.57 8.57
N LEU A 116 4.96 -7.80 9.15
CA LEU A 116 5.84 -6.91 8.39
C LEU A 116 6.68 -7.64 7.35
N THR A 117 7.26 -8.77 7.73
CA THR A 117 8.07 -9.59 6.82
C THR A 117 7.20 -10.20 5.71
N LYS A 118 5.98 -10.64 6.04
CA LYS A 118 4.99 -11.10 5.05
C LYS A 118 4.59 -9.98 4.09
N ALA A 119 4.24 -8.80 4.61
CA ALA A 119 3.91 -7.62 3.81
C ALA A 119 5.06 -7.24 2.88
N TYR A 120 6.28 -7.15 3.39
CA TYR A 120 7.47 -6.83 2.59
C TYR A 120 7.74 -7.86 1.48
N ARG A 121 7.50 -9.15 1.72
CA ARG A 121 7.61 -10.21 0.70
C ARG A 121 6.53 -10.11 -0.37
N ARG A 122 5.31 -9.72 0.01
CA ARG A 122 4.19 -9.49 -0.91
C ARG A 122 4.31 -8.21 -1.73
N LEU A 123 5.04 -7.22 -1.23
CA LEU A 123 5.41 -6.04 -2.01
C LEU A 123 6.46 -6.44 -3.04
N ASP A 124 6.01 -6.57 -4.28
CA ASP A 124 6.82 -6.99 -5.42
C ASP A 124 7.89 -5.96 -5.80
N ARG A 125 8.67 -6.27 -6.85
CA ARG A 125 9.78 -5.41 -7.28
C ARG A 125 9.35 -3.97 -7.59
N LYS A 126 8.16 -3.76 -8.17
CA LYS A 126 7.66 -2.43 -8.57
C LYS A 126 7.47 -1.49 -7.37
N TYR A 127 6.96 -2.01 -6.26
CA TYR A 127 6.73 -1.23 -5.04
C TYR A 127 8.03 -0.78 -4.37
N ARG A 128 9.16 -1.47 -4.64
CA ARG A 128 10.45 -1.15 -4.02
C ARG A 128 11.35 -0.34 -4.95
N LYS A 129 11.45 -0.74 -6.22
CA LYS A 129 12.37 -0.12 -7.20
C LYS A 129 11.98 1.31 -7.57
N ASN A 130 10.68 1.59 -7.58
CA ASN A 130 10.15 2.89 -8.00
C ASN A 130 10.12 3.90 -6.84
N VAL A 131 10.35 3.46 -5.59
CA VAL A 131 10.52 4.38 -4.46
C VAL A 131 11.89 5.05 -4.57
N LYS A 132 11.90 6.37 -4.75
CA LYS A 132 13.15 7.14 -4.80
C LYS A 132 13.56 7.71 -3.47
N ARG A 133 12.57 8.09 -2.67
CA ARG A 133 12.80 8.71 -1.37
C ARG A 133 11.76 8.18 -0.39
N VAL A 134 12.22 7.93 0.84
CA VAL A 134 11.35 7.64 1.97
C VAL A 134 11.64 8.65 3.06
N TYR A 135 10.64 9.48 3.36
CA TYR A 135 10.70 10.45 4.45
C TYR A 135 10.01 9.87 5.67
N VAL A 136 10.67 9.84 6.82
CA VAL A 136 10.08 9.37 8.08
C VAL A 136 9.81 10.56 8.97
N VAL A 137 8.54 10.82 9.23
CA VAL A 137 8.10 11.94 10.04
C VAL A 137 7.84 11.45 11.45
N HIS A 138 8.52 12.08 12.41
CA HIS A 138 8.51 11.74 13.84
C HIS A 138 8.81 10.25 14.11
N PRO A 139 10.05 9.78 13.84
CA PRO A 139 10.39 8.37 13.93
C PRO A 139 10.27 7.82 15.36
N SER A 140 9.40 6.82 15.54
CA SER A 140 9.34 5.99 16.75
C SER A 140 10.48 4.96 16.79
N THR A 141 10.80 4.42 17.97
CA THR A 141 11.80 3.34 18.12
C THR A 141 11.48 2.14 17.22
N TRP A 142 10.21 1.74 17.17
CA TRP A 142 9.75 0.66 16.28
C TRP A 142 10.10 0.95 14.81
N SER A 143 9.77 2.15 14.30
CA SER A 143 10.04 2.51 12.90
C SER A 143 11.53 2.51 12.58
N LYS A 144 12.38 2.99 13.49
CA LYS A 144 13.84 2.97 13.32
C LYS A 144 14.36 1.55 13.14
N VAL A 145 13.89 0.59 13.94
CA VAL A 145 14.27 -0.84 13.82
C VAL A 145 13.78 -1.43 12.51
N VAL A 146 12.54 -1.16 12.12
CA VAL A 146 11.96 -1.62 10.84
C VAL A 146 12.85 -1.17 9.67
N PHE A 147 13.21 0.11 9.60
CA PHE A 147 14.08 0.63 8.54
C PHE A 147 15.50 0.07 8.58
N GLN A 148 16.06 -0.19 9.77
CA GLN A 148 17.38 -0.81 9.87
C GLN A 148 17.39 -2.25 9.32
N ILE A 149 16.30 -3.00 9.50
CA ILE A 149 16.17 -4.38 9.01
C ILE A 149 15.88 -4.37 7.50
N PHE A 150 14.83 -3.67 7.06
CA PHE A 150 14.41 -3.71 5.65
C PHE A 150 15.27 -2.85 4.74
N GLY A 151 15.89 -1.78 5.24
CA GLY A 151 16.84 -0.97 4.49
C GLY A 151 18.12 -1.71 4.14
N LYS A 152 18.54 -2.69 4.95
CA LYS A 152 19.65 -3.60 4.60
C LYS A 152 19.26 -4.61 3.54
N ILE A 153 17.98 -5.04 3.52
CA ILE A 153 17.44 -6.03 2.57
C ILE A 153 17.14 -5.39 1.20
N ALA A 154 16.91 -4.08 1.14
CA ALA A 154 16.55 -3.34 -0.07
C ALA A 154 17.75 -2.81 -0.88
N ARG A 155 18.99 -3.15 -0.50
CA ARG A 155 20.20 -2.87 -1.30
C ARG A 155 20.37 -3.88 -2.43
#